data_AF-A0A2E9IH21-F1
#
_entry.id   AF-A0A2E9IH21-F1
#
_cell.length_a   1.000
_cell.length_b   1.000
_cell.length_c   1.000
_cell.angle_alpha   90.00
_cell.angle_beta   90.00
_cell.angle_gamma   90.00
#
_symmetry.space_group_name_H-M   'P 1'
#
loop_
_entity.id
_entity.type
_entity.pdbx_description
1 polymer ?
#
loop_
_entity_poly.entity_id
_entity_poly.type
_entity_poly.pdbx_seq_one_letter_code
_entity_poly.pdbx_strand_id
1 'polypeptide(L)'
;MRTLILALLLTASAFAFADNEIYIEQVGEGVEIIIEQTGNGNLIGQNTSTGANATDMKLQIGNSNAYWLFNGSNNLLFGDINSDGSNIDYNVQGSNNRINQLIGTVTGNTSSNQSADAIDMNVDVQGDYNQTTFRLGNKSETYNTPHNLGDGAFFNNSAGFKTYSNHTFTGSNITGYGTYGGNATSNYGSNAAYWDAWNITEGSADGANIDLLVDGSGASNTIGAFINSSNAVWDWDITGSNNWILTTQEDGSDNKISVDLTGDKNYVFVGQRTGTSISGAEAILDASFVTDGSEITIIQQDTGE
;
A
#
# COMPACT_ATOMS: atom_id res chain seq x y z
N MET A 1 -63.09 -20.82 -32.39
CA MET A 1 -61.68 -20.46 -32.61
C MET A 1 -61.06 -20.17 -31.25
N ARG A 2 -60.11 -21.01 -30.79
CA ARG A 2 -59.39 -20.78 -29.52
C ARG A 2 -58.12 -20.00 -29.85
N THR A 3 -58.07 -18.74 -29.45
CA THR A 3 -56.87 -17.92 -29.61
C THR A 3 -55.88 -18.32 -28.52
N LEU A 4 -54.77 -18.94 -28.90
CA LEU A 4 -53.65 -19.22 -27.99
C LEU A 4 -52.76 -17.98 -27.97
N ILE A 5 -52.70 -17.28 -26.84
CA ILE A 5 -51.71 -16.21 -26.61
C ILE A 5 -50.43 -16.89 -26.12
N LEU A 6 -49.38 -16.87 -26.93
CA LEU A 6 -48.05 -17.32 -26.54
C LEU A 6 -47.34 -16.14 -25.84
N ALA A 7 -47.29 -16.18 -24.50
CA ALA A 7 -46.47 -15.26 -23.72
C ALA A 7 -45.02 -15.74 -23.72
N LEU A 8 -44.13 -15.02 -24.40
CA LEU A 8 -42.69 -15.26 -24.35
C LEU A 8 -42.17 -14.75 -22.99
N LEU A 9 -41.99 -15.67 -22.04
CA LEU A 9 -41.35 -15.36 -20.76
C LEU A 9 -39.84 -15.31 -20.99
N LEU A 10 -39.30 -14.11 -21.23
CA LEU A 10 -37.86 -13.88 -21.28
C LEU A 10 -37.33 -13.89 -19.84
N THR A 11 -37.01 -15.07 -19.31
CA THR A 11 -36.24 -15.16 -18.07
C THR A 11 -34.81 -14.79 -18.42
N ALA A 12 -34.43 -13.54 -18.13
CA ALA A 12 -33.02 -13.19 -18.01
C ALA A 12 -32.46 -14.04 -16.85
N SER A 13 -31.75 -15.11 -17.17
CA SER A 13 -30.90 -15.77 -16.18
C SER A 13 -29.87 -14.74 -15.74
N ALA A 14 -29.95 -14.30 -14.48
CA ALA A 14 -28.86 -13.58 -13.85
C ALA A 14 -27.62 -14.46 -13.98
N PHE A 15 -26.63 -14.00 -14.74
CA PHE A 15 -25.31 -14.62 -14.74
C PHE A 15 -24.74 -14.38 -13.34
N ALA A 16 -24.69 -15.43 -12.52
CA ALA A 16 -23.85 -15.41 -11.34
C ALA A 16 -22.41 -15.38 -11.86
N PHE A 17 -21.75 -14.23 -11.76
CA PHE A 17 -20.31 -14.16 -11.97
C PHE A 17 -19.67 -14.83 -10.75
N ALA A 18 -18.90 -15.90 -11.00
CA ALA A 18 -18.07 -16.50 -9.97
C ALA A 18 -16.81 -15.64 -9.81
N ASP A 19 -16.35 -15.52 -8.56
CA ASP A 19 -15.09 -14.85 -8.22
C ASP A 19 -13.90 -15.79 -8.54
N ASN A 20 -12.78 -15.24 -8.99
CA ASN A 20 -11.54 -16.00 -9.18
C ASN A 20 -10.72 -15.90 -7.91
N GLU A 21 -10.40 -17.02 -7.28
CA GLU A 21 -9.62 -17.05 -6.03
C GLU A 21 -8.36 -17.89 -6.23
N ILE A 22 -7.20 -17.34 -5.85
CA ILE A 22 -5.92 -18.05 -5.84
C ILE A 22 -5.31 -17.97 -4.45
N TYR A 23 -4.82 -19.12 -3.97
CA TYR A 23 -4.07 -19.26 -2.73
C TYR A 23 -2.70 -19.86 -3.07
N ILE A 24 -1.62 -19.21 -2.65
CA ILE A 24 -0.26 -19.59 -3.04
C ILE A 24 0.72 -19.54 -1.87
N GLU A 25 1.46 -20.63 -1.70
CA GLU A 25 2.68 -20.68 -0.91
C GLU A 25 3.82 -21.14 -1.83
N GLN A 26 4.92 -20.39 -1.88
CA GLN A 26 6.06 -20.73 -2.71
C GLN A 26 7.36 -20.56 -1.94
N VAL A 27 8.29 -21.50 -2.14
CA VAL A 27 9.67 -21.41 -1.65
C VAL A 27 10.63 -21.80 -2.75
N GLY A 28 11.64 -20.98 -2.98
CA GLY A 28 12.75 -21.33 -3.87
C GLY A 28 13.51 -20.12 -4.35
N GLU A 29 14.44 -20.33 -5.26
CA GLU A 29 15.21 -19.25 -5.89
C GLU A 29 15.16 -19.41 -7.41
N GLY A 30 15.25 -18.30 -8.15
CA GLY A 30 15.24 -18.30 -9.61
C GLY A 30 13.91 -18.74 -10.22
N VAL A 31 12.79 -18.53 -9.52
CA VAL A 31 11.47 -18.91 -10.02
C VAL A 31 10.86 -17.78 -10.85
N GLU A 32 10.07 -18.17 -11.85
CA GLU A 32 9.18 -17.27 -12.59
C GLU A 32 7.74 -17.59 -12.18
N ILE A 33 7.04 -16.60 -11.66
CA ILE A 33 5.62 -16.71 -11.28
C ILE A 33 4.83 -15.74 -12.15
N ILE A 34 3.83 -16.25 -12.86
CA ILE A 34 2.91 -15.42 -13.64
C ILE A 34 1.50 -15.76 -13.20
N ILE A 35 0.77 -14.77 -12.71
CA ILE A 35 -0.63 -14.91 -12.33
C ILE A 35 -1.47 -13.92 -13.12
N GLU A 36 -2.47 -14.44 -13.84
CA GLU A 36 -3.43 -13.64 -14.58
C GLU A 36 -4.85 -14.03 -14.15
N GLN A 37 -5.63 -13.06 -13.68
CA GLN A 37 -7.04 -13.26 -13.34
C GLN A 37 -7.91 -12.32 -14.18
N THR A 38 -8.94 -12.86 -14.83
CA THR A 38 -9.94 -12.08 -15.56
C THR A 38 -11.34 -12.43 -15.06
N GLY A 39 -12.07 -11.45 -14.51
CA GLY A 39 -13.36 -11.68 -13.86
C GLY A 39 -13.72 -10.59 -12.84
N ASN A 40 -14.98 -10.51 -12.41
CA ASN A 40 -15.46 -9.36 -11.61
C ASN A 40 -14.97 -9.32 -10.15
N GLY A 41 -14.49 -10.44 -9.60
CA GLY A 41 -14.00 -10.55 -8.23
C GLY A 41 -12.72 -11.38 -8.22
N ASN A 42 -11.61 -10.79 -8.65
CA ASN A 42 -10.32 -11.46 -8.64
C ASN A 42 -9.68 -11.30 -7.26
N LEU A 43 -9.20 -12.40 -6.71
CA LEU A 43 -8.62 -12.47 -5.38
C LEU A 43 -7.37 -13.34 -5.39
N ILE A 44 -6.31 -12.83 -4.76
CA ILE A 44 -5.13 -13.59 -4.36
C ILE A 44 -4.90 -13.38 -2.87
N GLY A 45 -4.84 -14.51 -2.15
CA GLY A 45 -4.72 -14.54 -0.70
C GLY A 45 -5.95 -13.97 0.01
N GLN A 46 -6.05 -14.26 1.31
CA GLN A 46 -7.18 -13.86 2.18
C GLN A 46 -8.57 -14.39 1.77
N ASN A 47 -9.56 -14.23 2.64
CA ASN A 47 -10.97 -14.54 2.38
C ASN A 47 -11.84 -13.36 2.84
N THR A 48 -12.70 -12.86 1.97
CA THR A 48 -13.63 -11.76 2.29
C THR A 48 -15.03 -12.22 2.75
N SER A 49 -15.41 -13.50 2.78
CA SER A 49 -16.70 -13.97 3.33
C SER A 49 -16.86 -15.51 3.52
N THR A 50 -17.15 -15.94 4.75
CA THR A 50 -17.96 -17.12 5.17
C THR A 50 -17.41 -18.56 5.14
N GLY A 51 -16.09 -18.78 5.16
CA GLY A 51 -15.51 -20.14 5.05
C GLY A 51 -14.47 -20.56 6.10
N ALA A 52 -14.47 -20.00 7.31
CA ALA A 52 -13.72 -20.41 8.51
C ALA A 52 -12.18 -20.60 8.48
N ASN A 53 -11.47 -20.78 7.36
CA ASN A 53 -9.99 -20.80 7.29
C ASN A 53 -9.49 -20.54 5.84
N ALA A 54 -9.21 -19.30 5.45
CA ALA A 54 -8.44 -19.07 4.22
C ALA A 54 -7.33 -18.02 4.37
N THR A 55 -6.14 -18.49 4.02
CA THR A 55 -4.83 -17.89 3.75
C THR A 55 -4.29 -18.82 2.63
N ASP A 56 -3.60 -18.40 1.59
CA ASP A 56 -2.25 -17.88 1.63
C ASP A 56 -2.02 -16.89 0.49
N MET A 57 -1.24 -15.86 0.74
CA MET A 57 -0.17 -15.55 -0.19
C MET A 57 1.08 -15.43 0.66
N LYS A 58 1.95 -16.42 0.57
CA LYS A 58 3.25 -16.49 1.25
C LYS A 58 4.32 -16.87 0.24
N LEU A 59 5.16 -15.92 -0.14
CA LEU A 59 6.25 -16.19 -1.07
C LEU A 59 7.57 -16.05 -0.33
N GLN A 60 8.40 -17.09 -0.34
CA GLN A 60 9.80 -17.01 0.09
C GLN A 60 10.68 -17.28 -1.13
N ILE A 61 10.99 -16.22 -1.86
CA ILE A 61 11.63 -16.32 -3.18
C ILE A 61 12.92 -15.49 -3.24
N GLY A 62 14.01 -16.07 -3.76
CA GLY A 62 15.25 -15.32 -4.01
C GLY A 62 15.55 -15.20 -5.51
N ASN A 63 16.13 -14.10 -5.96
CA ASN A 63 16.56 -13.88 -7.35
C ASN A 63 15.48 -14.29 -8.39
N SER A 64 14.22 -13.97 -8.11
CA SER A 64 13.06 -14.47 -8.85
C SER A 64 12.35 -13.35 -9.59
N ASN A 65 11.48 -13.72 -10.53
CA ASN A 65 10.59 -12.77 -11.21
C ASN A 65 9.15 -13.19 -10.95
N ALA A 66 8.31 -12.22 -10.59
CA ALA A 66 6.91 -12.51 -10.40
C ALA A 66 6.04 -11.38 -10.96
N TYR A 67 5.03 -11.76 -11.74
CA TYR A 67 4.15 -10.83 -12.45
C TYR A 67 2.69 -11.17 -12.17
N TRP A 68 1.92 -10.16 -11.79
CA TRP A 68 0.49 -10.30 -11.51
C TRP A 68 -0.32 -9.36 -12.38
N LEU A 69 -1.28 -9.93 -13.10
CA LEU A 69 -2.26 -9.20 -13.89
C LEU A 69 -3.66 -9.47 -13.35
N PHE A 70 -4.32 -8.40 -12.93
CA PHE A 70 -5.72 -8.43 -12.52
C PHE A 70 -6.55 -7.60 -13.49
N ASN A 71 -7.48 -8.25 -14.18
CA ASN A 71 -8.43 -7.60 -15.09
C ASN A 71 -9.86 -7.89 -14.63
N GLY A 72 -10.42 -6.99 -13.82
CA GLY A 72 -11.67 -7.25 -13.14
C GLY A 72 -12.24 -6.03 -12.47
N SER A 73 -13.57 -5.94 -12.31
CA SER A 73 -14.16 -4.78 -11.64
C SER A 73 -13.77 -4.65 -10.18
N ASN A 74 -13.53 -5.77 -9.48
CA ASN A 74 -13.06 -5.80 -8.10
C ASN A 74 -11.85 -6.73 -7.98
N ASN A 75 -10.73 -6.21 -7.51
CA ASN A 75 -9.49 -6.95 -7.35
C ASN A 75 -8.96 -6.84 -5.90
N LEU A 76 -8.49 -7.95 -5.35
CA LEU A 76 -7.82 -8.02 -4.05
C LEU A 76 -6.52 -8.82 -4.17
N LEU A 77 -5.41 -8.20 -3.77
CA LEU A 77 -4.13 -8.84 -3.53
C LEU A 77 -3.78 -8.68 -2.05
N PHE A 78 -3.65 -9.78 -1.32
CA PHE A 78 -3.24 -9.78 0.08
C PHE A 78 -2.22 -10.88 0.33
N GLY A 79 -1.09 -10.55 0.97
CA GLY A 79 -0.04 -11.52 1.21
C GLY A 79 1.21 -11.00 1.91
N ASP A 80 2.04 -11.96 2.28
CA ASP A 80 3.38 -11.75 2.82
C ASP A 80 4.43 -12.31 1.83
N ILE A 81 5.47 -11.51 1.59
CA ILE A 81 6.59 -11.86 0.71
C ILE A 81 7.88 -11.73 1.51
N ASN A 82 8.72 -12.73 1.42
CA ASN A 82 10.09 -12.75 1.88
C ASN A 82 10.96 -12.92 0.63
N SER A 83 11.79 -11.93 0.33
CA SER A 83 12.58 -11.96 -0.87
C SER A 83 13.96 -11.33 -0.70
N ASP A 84 14.89 -11.80 -1.52
CA ASP A 84 16.19 -11.17 -1.75
C ASP A 84 16.51 -11.18 -3.25
N GLY A 85 16.68 -10.00 -3.84
CA GLY A 85 17.09 -9.84 -5.25
C GLY A 85 16.02 -10.16 -6.30
N SER A 86 14.73 -10.12 -5.95
CA SER A 86 13.64 -10.45 -6.88
C SER A 86 12.97 -9.21 -7.47
N ASN A 87 12.42 -9.35 -8.68
CA ASN A 87 11.57 -8.36 -9.35
C ASN A 87 10.09 -8.77 -9.22
N ILE A 88 9.23 -7.85 -8.79
CA ILE A 88 7.82 -8.11 -8.49
C ILE A 88 6.95 -7.02 -9.12
N ASP A 89 6.17 -7.40 -10.14
CA ASP A 89 5.38 -6.46 -10.93
C ASP A 89 3.87 -6.71 -10.75
N TYR A 90 3.12 -5.67 -10.40
CA TYR A 90 1.66 -5.71 -10.33
C TYR A 90 1.05 -4.79 -11.40
N ASN A 91 0.13 -5.34 -12.19
CA ASN A 91 -0.74 -4.59 -13.08
C ASN A 91 -2.20 -4.87 -12.70
N VAL A 92 -2.85 -3.89 -12.08
CA VAL A 92 -4.17 -4.07 -11.46
C VAL A 92 -5.15 -3.07 -12.05
N GLN A 93 -6.10 -3.59 -12.84
CA GLN A 93 -7.11 -2.78 -13.53
C GLN A 93 -8.51 -3.17 -13.07
N GLY A 94 -9.29 -2.17 -12.66
CA GLY A 94 -10.64 -2.37 -12.15
C GLY A 94 -11.24 -1.13 -11.52
N SER A 95 -12.55 -1.08 -11.34
CA SER A 95 -13.17 0.04 -10.61
C SER A 95 -12.80 0.06 -9.13
N ASN A 96 -12.51 -1.09 -8.53
CA ASN A 96 -12.15 -1.22 -7.11
C ASN A 96 -10.94 -2.15 -6.94
N ASN A 97 -9.79 -1.60 -6.55
CA ASN A 97 -8.55 -2.33 -6.41
C ASN A 97 -8.01 -2.21 -4.98
N ARG A 98 -7.62 -3.34 -4.38
CA ARG A 98 -7.00 -3.36 -3.04
C ARG A 98 -5.75 -4.23 -3.04
N ILE A 99 -4.63 -3.66 -2.64
CA ILE A 99 -3.32 -4.32 -2.53
C ILE A 99 -2.82 -4.14 -1.09
N ASN A 100 -2.63 -5.23 -0.36
CA ASN A 100 -2.06 -5.20 0.98
C ASN A 100 -0.90 -6.19 1.08
N GLN A 101 0.31 -5.68 0.93
CA GLN A 101 1.51 -6.51 0.91
C GLN A 101 2.43 -6.17 2.06
N LEU A 102 2.90 -7.22 2.71
CA LEU A 102 4.10 -7.17 3.55
C LEU A 102 5.25 -7.76 2.76
N ILE A 103 6.39 -7.08 2.81
CA ILE A 103 7.65 -7.53 2.25
C ILE A 103 8.67 -7.52 3.38
N GLY A 104 9.14 -8.69 3.80
CA GLY A 104 10.00 -8.83 4.96
C GLY A 104 9.96 -10.24 5.53
N THR A 105 9.83 -10.36 6.85
CA THR A 105 9.77 -11.67 7.51
C THR A 105 8.45 -12.36 7.20
N VAL A 106 8.54 -13.60 6.70
CA VAL A 106 7.40 -14.52 6.53
C VAL A 106 7.55 -15.71 7.48
N THR A 107 6.52 -16.02 8.28
CA THR A 107 6.54 -17.13 9.24
C THR A 107 6.14 -18.43 8.54
N GLY A 108 7.04 -19.41 8.64
CA GLY A 108 6.88 -20.75 8.07
C GLY A 108 7.23 -20.77 6.57
N ASN A 109 7.80 -21.90 6.12
CA ASN A 109 8.26 -22.16 4.73
C ASN A 109 9.64 -21.60 4.31
N THR A 110 10.71 -21.99 5.02
CA THR A 110 12.13 -21.56 4.87
C THR A 110 12.83 -22.07 3.59
N SER A 111 13.74 -21.33 2.91
CA SER A 111 15.11 -21.04 3.38
C SER A 111 15.42 -19.55 3.52
N SER A 112 15.98 -19.22 4.68
CA SER A 112 16.18 -17.87 5.23
C SER A 112 16.72 -16.85 4.23
N ASN A 113 15.92 -15.83 3.91
CA ASN A 113 16.46 -14.49 3.76
C ASN A 113 15.50 -13.40 4.27
N GLN A 114 15.72 -12.95 5.51
CA GLN A 114 14.79 -12.11 6.26
C GLN A 114 14.85 -10.62 5.91
N SER A 115 15.38 -10.26 4.75
CA SER A 115 15.79 -8.87 4.53
C SER A 115 14.91 -8.08 3.58
N ALA A 116 14.06 -8.66 2.71
CA ALA A 116 13.47 -7.87 1.62
C ALA A 116 14.55 -7.13 0.80
N ASP A 117 15.77 -7.68 0.77
CA ASP A 117 16.95 -7.01 0.23
C ASP A 117 16.94 -7.06 -1.30
N ALA A 118 17.53 -6.02 -1.91
CA ALA A 118 17.62 -5.80 -3.34
C ALA A 118 16.31 -6.10 -4.10
N ILE A 119 15.16 -5.83 -3.49
CA ILE A 119 13.86 -6.02 -4.15
C ILE A 119 13.57 -4.87 -5.10
N ASP A 120 13.05 -5.19 -6.28
CA ASP A 120 12.56 -4.22 -7.25
C ASP A 120 11.06 -4.47 -7.49
N MET A 121 10.24 -3.43 -7.35
CA MET A 121 8.79 -3.54 -7.44
C MET A 121 8.19 -2.47 -8.33
N ASN A 122 7.50 -2.87 -9.40
CA ASN A 122 6.68 -1.95 -10.19
C ASN A 122 5.19 -2.23 -9.95
N VAL A 123 4.44 -1.19 -9.58
CA VAL A 123 3.03 -1.33 -9.26
C VAL A 123 2.23 -0.32 -10.07
N ASP A 124 1.46 -0.80 -11.05
CA ASP A 124 0.52 -0.03 -11.86
C ASP A 124 -0.90 -0.36 -11.43
N VAL A 125 -1.63 0.64 -10.93
CA VAL A 125 -3.01 0.51 -10.51
C VAL A 125 -3.88 1.52 -11.25
N GLN A 126 -4.94 1.02 -11.90
CA GLN A 126 -5.89 1.84 -12.64
C GLN A 126 -7.31 1.55 -12.17
N GLY A 127 -8.04 2.61 -11.81
CA GLY A 127 -9.37 2.45 -11.26
C GLY A 127 -9.97 3.66 -10.57
N ASP A 128 -11.26 3.58 -10.26
CA ASP A 128 -12.01 4.64 -9.57
C ASP A 128 -11.71 4.66 -8.06
N TYR A 129 -11.43 3.49 -7.47
CA TYR A 129 -11.14 3.33 -6.05
C TYR A 129 -9.95 2.41 -5.85
N ASN A 130 -8.85 2.97 -5.31
CA ASN A 130 -7.61 2.23 -5.13
C ASN A 130 -7.14 2.32 -3.67
N GLN A 131 -6.83 1.17 -3.08
CA GLN A 131 -6.17 1.10 -1.78
C GLN A 131 -4.91 0.27 -1.89
N THR A 132 -3.77 0.87 -1.57
CA THR A 132 -2.47 0.19 -1.64
C THR A 132 -1.75 0.35 -0.32
N THR A 133 -1.30 -0.75 0.26
CA THR A 133 -0.43 -0.75 1.43
C THR A 133 0.81 -1.60 1.21
N PHE A 134 1.97 -1.01 1.42
CA PHE A 134 3.26 -1.70 1.47
C PHE A 134 3.88 -1.59 2.86
N ARG A 135 4.38 -2.71 3.38
CA ARG A 135 5.19 -2.78 4.60
C ARG A 135 6.49 -3.49 4.27
N LEU A 136 7.52 -2.72 3.94
CA LEU A 136 8.82 -3.24 3.50
C LEU A 136 9.84 -3.22 4.64
N GLY A 137 10.67 -4.26 4.73
CA GLY A 137 11.66 -4.42 5.81
C GLY A 137 11.02 -4.72 7.16
N ASN A 138 9.83 -5.31 7.16
CA ASN A 138 9.10 -5.57 8.40
C ASN A 138 9.50 -6.92 9.02
N LYS A 139 9.92 -6.91 10.29
CA LYS A 139 10.33 -8.12 11.01
C LYS A 139 9.14 -8.99 11.48
N SER A 140 7.90 -8.51 11.38
CA SER A 140 6.73 -9.25 11.84
C SER A 140 5.51 -9.14 10.94
N GLU A 141 4.93 -10.30 10.62
CA GLU A 141 3.63 -10.42 9.94
C GLU A 141 2.45 -9.90 10.80
N THR A 142 2.66 -9.64 12.10
CA THR A 142 1.60 -9.14 12.99
C THR A 142 1.02 -7.81 12.52
N TYR A 143 1.73 -7.08 11.67
CA TYR A 143 1.28 -5.81 11.10
C TYR A 143 0.53 -5.97 9.77
N ASN A 144 0.51 -7.17 9.20
CA ASN A 144 -0.28 -7.51 8.02
C ASN A 144 -1.50 -8.36 8.39
N THR A 145 -2.36 -7.82 9.26
CA THR A 145 -3.58 -8.54 9.66
C THR A 145 -4.71 -8.44 8.62
N PRO A 146 -5.44 -9.54 8.35
CA PRO A 146 -6.54 -9.57 7.40
C PRO A 146 -7.86 -9.01 7.96
N HIS A 147 -7.90 -8.46 9.17
CA HIS A 147 -9.17 -8.19 9.85
C HIS A 147 -9.70 -6.77 9.63
N ASN A 148 -10.95 -6.69 9.14
CA ASN A 148 -11.71 -5.46 8.89
C ASN A 148 -11.22 -4.57 7.73
N LEU A 149 -11.13 -5.07 6.50
CA LEU A 149 -10.81 -4.28 5.30
C LEU A 149 -11.86 -3.21 4.89
N GLY A 150 -12.62 -2.63 5.83
CA GLY A 150 -13.27 -1.35 5.59
C GLY A 150 -12.20 -0.26 5.45
N ASP A 151 -12.54 0.84 4.79
CA ASP A 151 -11.58 1.89 4.39
C ASP A 151 -10.66 2.36 5.54
N GLY A 152 -11.17 2.35 6.77
CA GLY A 152 -10.39 2.70 7.96
C GLY A 152 -9.42 1.64 8.48
N ALA A 153 -9.61 0.34 8.24
CA ALA A 153 -8.76 -0.72 8.82
C ALA A 153 -7.70 -1.29 7.88
N PHE A 154 -7.73 -0.93 6.59
CA PHE A 154 -6.53 -1.01 5.73
C PHE A 154 -5.39 -0.10 6.27
N PHE A 155 -5.78 1.06 6.82
CA PHE A 155 -4.87 2.05 7.43
C PHE A 155 -4.65 1.86 8.94
N ASN A 156 -5.66 1.48 9.71
CA ASN A 156 -5.52 1.28 11.18
C ASN A 156 -4.69 0.04 11.58
N ASN A 157 -4.23 -0.77 10.63
CA ASN A 157 -3.32 -1.87 10.87
C ASN A 157 -1.84 -1.45 10.79
N SER A 158 -1.55 -0.17 10.51
CA SER A 158 -0.25 0.41 10.83
C SER A 158 -0.16 0.50 12.35
N ALA A 159 0.82 -0.17 12.97
CA ALA A 159 1.09 0.03 14.38
C ALA A 159 1.22 1.52 14.69
N GLY A 160 0.21 2.07 15.36
CA GLY A 160 0.38 3.27 16.17
C GLY A 160 0.45 4.63 15.49
N PHE A 161 0.14 4.84 14.20
CA PHE A 161 0.09 6.22 13.70
C PHE A 161 -1.08 6.99 14.32
N LYS A 162 -0.83 7.61 15.48
CA LYS A 162 -1.75 8.50 16.16
C LYS A 162 -1.74 9.80 15.37
N THR A 163 -2.82 10.01 14.63
CA THR A 163 -3.08 11.30 14.03
C THR A 163 -3.16 12.32 15.17
N TYR A 164 -2.56 13.49 14.95
CA TYR A 164 -2.54 14.57 15.93
C TYR A 164 -3.94 14.74 16.53
N SER A 165 -4.09 14.87 17.86
CA SER A 165 -5.39 14.84 18.58
C SER A 165 -6.48 15.82 18.10
N ASN A 166 -6.20 16.68 17.10
CA ASN A 166 -7.19 17.54 16.44
C ASN A 166 -7.53 17.15 14.99
N HIS A 167 -6.88 16.15 14.40
CA HIS A 167 -7.18 15.62 13.06
C HIS A 167 -7.58 14.14 13.21
N THR A 168 -8.72 13.90 13.85
CA THR A 168 -9.42 12.62 13.71
C THR A 168 -9.98 12.60 12.30
N PHE A 169 -9.36 11.85 11.39
CA PHE A 169 -9.89 11.64 10.04
C PHE A 169 -11.23 10.90 10.14
N THR A 170 -12.31 11.66 10.13
CA THR A 170 -13.67 11.13 9.95
C THR A 170 -14.09 11.55 8.55
N GLY A 171 -14.63 10.61 7.76
CA GLY A 171 -14.91 10.76 6.32
C GLY A 171 -16.01 11.77 5.95
N SER A 172 -15.95 12.97 6.51
CA SER A 172 -16.87 14.07 6.25
C SER A 172 -16.05 15.29 5.82
N ASN A 173 -16.42 15.91 4.69
CA ASN A 173 -15.80 17.13 4.16
C ASN A 173 -15.46 18.13 5.28
N ILE A 174 -14.19 18.38 5.52
CA ILE A 174 -13.75 19.39 6.48
C ILE A 174 -13.90 20.77 5.81
N THR A 175 -15.04 21.42 6.02
CA THR A 175 -15.23 22.85 5.74
C THR A 175 -14.95 23.65 7.01
N GLY A 176 -13.71 24.11 7.20
CA GLY A 176 -13.39 24.98 8.34
C GLY A 176 -11.93 25.36 8.46
N TYR A 177 -11.52 26.43 7.77
CA TYR A 177 -10.25 27.12 8.01
C TYR A 177 -10.38 28.00 9.26
N GLY A 178 -9.62 27.70 10.33
CA GLY A 178 -9.55 28.55 11.52
C GLY A 178 -8.65 29.77 11.29
N THR A 179 -9.17 30.97 11.55
CA THR A 179 -8.45 32.25 11.49
C THR A 179 -7.32 32.31 12.54
N TYR A 180 -6.08 32.50 12.08
CA TYR A 180 -4.90 32.65 12.95
C TYR A 180 -4.80 34.05 13.55
N GLY A 181 -4.89 34.14 14.88
CA GLY A 181 -4.64 35.36 15.64
C GLY A 181 -4.08 35.03 17.03
N GLY A 182 -2.76 35.04 17.17
CA GLY A 182 -2.06 34.87 18.45
C GLY A 182 -0.69 34.23 18.28
N ASN A 183 0.30 34.75 19.00
CA ASN A 183 1.70 34.32 19.06
C ASN A 183 1.95 32.85 18.70
N ALA A 184 2.89 32.60 17.78
CA ALA A 184 3.34 31.28 17.38
C ALA A 184 4.01 30.53 18.55
N THR A 185 3.20 29.92 19.40
CA THR A 185 3.64 28.83 20.27
C THR A 185 3.45 27.56 19.48
N SER A 186 4.56 26.85 19.22
CA SER A 186 4.63 25.59 18.49
C SER A 186 3.46 24.67 18.87
N ASN A 187 2.48 24.60 17.96
CA ASN A 187 1.37 23.66 18.02
C ASN A 187 1.73 22.38 17.24
N TYR A 188 3.03 22.14 17.01
CA TYR A 188 3.57 20.82 16.77
C TYR A 188 3.78 20.21 18.15
N GLY A 189 2.91 19.27 18.54
CA GLY A 189 3.19 18.41 19.69
C GLY A 189 4.59 17.84 19.55
N SER A 190 5.32 17.75 20.65
CA SER A 190 6.72 17.33 20.71
C SER A 190 7.07 16.21 19.69
N ASN A 191 8.09 16.44 18.84
CA ASN A 191 8.64 15.52 17.84
C ASN A 191 8.72 14.05 18.30
N ALA A 192 8.91 13.82 19.60
CA ALA A 192 8.97 12.50 20.22
C ALA A 192 7.77 11.58 19.89
N ALA A 193 6.52 12.07 19.95
CA ALA A 193 5.34 11.20 19.81
C ALA A 193 5.13 10.62 18.40
N TYR A 194 5.76 11.25 17.40
CA TYR A 194 5.55 10.94 15.98
C TYR A 194 6.29 9.66 15.57
N TRP A 195 7.56 9.51 15.95
CA TRP A 195 8.36 8.30 15.67
C TRP A 195 8.20 7.21 16.74
N ASP A 196 7.94 7.57 18.01
CA ASP A 196 7.84 6.61 19.12
C ASP A 196 6.72 5.57 18.93
N ALA A 197 5.73 5.85 18.08
CA ALA A 197 4.64 4.94 17.79
C ALA A 197 4.90 4.03 16.58
N TRP A 198 5.86 4.37 15.72
CA TRP A 198 6.32 3.55 14.59
C TRP A 198 7.65 2.85 14.95
N ASN A 199 7.66 2.12 16.07
CA ASN A 199 8.81 1.34 16.51
C ASN A 199 8.71 -0.10 15.97
N ILE A 200 8.74 -0.26 14.65
CA ILE A 200 8.84 -1.60 14.06
C ILE A 200 10.27 -2.09 14.34
N THR A 201 10.38 -3.19 15.10
CA THR A 201 11.68 -3.83 15.35
C THR A 201 12.36 -4.16 14.03
N GLU A 202 13.57 -3.62 13.84
CA GLU A 202 14.42 -3.75 12.64
C GLU A 202 14.41 -5.17 12.04
N GLY A 203 14.02 -5.24 10.77
CA GLY A 203 14.36 -6.29 9.83
C GLY A 203 14.84 -5.60 8.55
N SER A 204 16.03 -5.01 8.59
CA SER A 204 16.50 -4.08 7.56
C SER A 204 16.66 -4.75 6.20
N ALA A 205 15.99 -4.20 5.18
CA ALA A 205 16.42 -4.39 3.79
C ALA A 205 17.68 -3.54 3.56
N ASP A 206 18.72 -4.08 2.92
CA ASP A 206 19.91 -3.28 2.63
C ASP A 206 19.69 -2.38 1.40
N GLY A 207 18.83 -2.80 0.46
CA GLY A 207 18.31 -1.96 -0.61
C GLY A 207 16.89 -2.35 -1.08
N ALA A 208 16.13 -1.36 -1.54
CA ALA A 208 14.82 -1.59 -2.13
C ALA A 208 14.48 -0.52 -3.17
N ASN A 209 13.88 -0.91 -4.29
CA ASN A 209 13.31 -0.01 -5.28
C ASN A 209 11.82 -0.31 -5.43
N ILE A 210 10.98 0.70 -5.24
CA ILE A 210 9.53 0.53 -5.35
C ILE A 210 9.00 1.73 -6.13
N ASP A 211 8.32 1.42 -7.23
CA ASP A 211 7.68 2.37 -8.13
C ASP A 211 6.16 2.13 -8.07
N LEU A 212 5.41 3.14 -7.62
CA LEU A 212 3.95 3.10 -7.61
C LEU A 212 3.37 4.11 -8.59
N LEU A 213 2.67 3.61 -9.60
CA LEU A 213 1.80 4.39 -10.48
C LEU A 213 0.34 4.14 -10.13
N VAL A 214 -0.40 5.21 -9.87
CA VAL A 214 -1.86 5.18 -9.75
C VAL A 214 -2.46 6.15 -10.74
N ASP A 215 -3.05 5.63 -11.82
CA ASP A 215 -3.66 6.43 -12.88
C ASP A 215 -5.20 6.31 -12.85
N GLY A 216 -5.87 7.44 -12.66
CA GLY A 216 -7.32 7.52 -12.64
C GLY A 216 -7.84 8.94 -12.43
N SER A 217 -8.14 9.65 -13.53
CA SER A 217 -8.84 10.93 -13.44
C SER A 217 -10.20 10.73 -12.76
N GLY A 218 -10.41 11.36 -11.60
CA GLY A 218 -11.62 11.18 -10.79
C GLY A 218 -11.52 10.10 -9.71
N ALA A 219 -10.40 9.39 -9.61
CA ALA A 219 -10.20 8.33 -8.64
C ALA A 219 -10.12 8.85 -7.19
N SER A 220 -10.50 7.97 -6.25
CA SER A 220 -10.20 8.12 -4.83
C SER A 220 -9.14 7.10 -4.43
N ASN A 221 -8.00 7.59 -3.97
CA ASN A 221 -6.86 6.74 -3.66
C ASN A 221 -6.51 6.82 -2.18
N THR A 222 -6.19 5.67 -1.59
CA THR A 222 -5.69 5.58 -0.22
C THR A 222 -4.41 4.77 -0.24
N ILE A 223 -3.27 5.39 0.04
CA ILE A 223 -1.93 4.81 -0.11
C ILE A 223 -1.19 4.84 1.22
N GLY A 224 -0.72 3.67 1.65
CA GLY A 224 0.15 3.49 2.81
C GLY A 224 1.47 2.86 2.38
N ALA A 225 2.60 3.47 2.66
CA ALA A 225 3.91 2.88 2.36
C ALA A 225 4.87 3.06 3.52
N PHE A 226 5.21 1.96 4.17
CA PHE A 226 6.03 1.92 5.38
C PHE A 226 7.31 1.15 5.07
N ILE A 227 8.41 1.87 4.87
CA ILE A 227 9.64 1.33 4.32
C ILE A 227 10.76 1.42 5.36
N ASN A 228 11.32 0.28 5.73
CA ASN A 228 12.51 0.18 6.56
C ASN A 228 13.65 -0.42 5.72
N SER A 229 14.60 0.42 5.31
CA SER A 229 15.73 -0.01 4.48
C SER A 229 16.92 0.93 4.57
N SER A 230 18.12 0.36 4.46
CA SER A 230 19.36 1.13 4.39
C SER A 230 19.49 1.98 3.12
N ASN A 231 18.94 1.53 2.00
CA ASN A 231 19.02 2.26 0.72
C ASN A 231 17.73 2.03 -0.07
N ALA A 232 16.66 2.73 0.29
CA ALA A 232 15.41 2.64 -0.44
C ALA A 232 15.23 3.80 -1.43
N VAL A 233 14.68 3.47 -2.60
CA VAL A 233 14.06 4.40 -3.53
C VAL A 233 12.56 4.11 -3.51
N TRP A 234 11.77 5.13 -3.20
CA TRP A 234 10.31 5.08 -3.20
C TRP A 234 9.75 6.16 -4.10
N ASP A 235 9.45 5.79 -5.32
CA ASP A 235 8.92 6.71 -6.32
C ASP A 235 7.42 6.46 -6.48
N TRP A 236 6.63 7.54 -6.43
CA TRP A 236 5.19 7.42 -6.62
C TRP A 236 4.64 8.55 -7.50
N ASP A 237 3.90 8.13 -8.52
CA ASP A 237 3.13 8.97 -9.44
C ASP A 237 1.65 8.66 -9.24
N ILE A 238 0.91 9.62 -8.69
CA ILE A 238 -0.48 9.43 -8.30
C ILE A 238 -1.33 10.54 -8.93
N THR A 239 -2.39 10.10 -9.61
CA THR A 239 -3.46 10.99 -10.07
C THR A 239 -4.80 10.62 -9.44
N GLY A 240 -5.62 11.63 -9.10
CA GLY A 240 -6.95 11.40 -8.52
C GLY A 240 -7.64 12.67 -8.03
N SER A 241 -8.94 12.60 -7.75
CA SER A 241 -9.70 13.75 -7.20
C SER A 241 -9.77 13.79 -5.68
N ASN A 242 -9.31 12.73 -5.01
CA ASN A 242 -9.18 12.65 -3.56
C ASN A 242 -8.11 11.61 -3.22
N ASN A 243 -6.96 12.06 -2.71
CA ASN A 243 -5.84 11.18 -2.40
C ASN A 243 -5.48 11.27 -0.93
N TRP A 244 -5.30 10.12 -0.29
CA TRP A 244 -4.94 9.99 1.10
C TRP A 244 -3.67 9.18 1.16
N ILE A 245 -2.55 9.84 1.46
CA ILE A 245 -1.22 9.26 1.32
C ILE A 245 -0.51 9.37 2.68
N LEU A 246 -0.08 8.23 3.19
CA LEU A 246 0.72 8.12 4.40
C LEU A 246 1.95 7.28 4.06
N THR A 247 3.12 7.90 4.06
CA THR A 247 4.36 7.19 3.80
C THR A 247 5.44 7.53 4.81
N THR A 248 6.23 6.52 5.15
CA THR A 248 7.43 6.64 5.94
C THR A 248 8.59 5.86 5.31
N GLN A 249 9.78 6.41 5.42
CA GLN A 249 11.02 5.77 5.02
C GLN A 249 12.08 5.97 6.10
N GLU A 250 12.62 4.86 6.61
CA GLU A 250 13.52 4.81 7.76
C GLU A 250 14.77 3.98 7.50
N ASP A 251 15.77 4.16 8.36
CA ASP A 251 16.99 3.34 8.51
C ASP A 251 18.06 3.47 7.42
N GLY A 252 18.07 4.55 6.62
CA GLY A 252 18.92 4.60 5.42
C GLY A 252 20.01 5.64 5.32
N SER A 253 21.13 5.23 4.71
CA SER A 253 22.21 6.13 4.32
C SER A 253 21.85 6.99 3.12
N ASP A 254 21.14 6.45 2.13
CA ASP A 254 20.85 7.16 0.86
C ASP A 254 19.38 6.97 0.46
N ASN A 255 18.47 7.27 1.39
CA ASN A 255 17.05 7.09 1.19
C ASN A 255 16.49 8.20 0.28
N LYS A 256 15.78 7.82 -0.79
CA LYS A 256 15.12 8.74 -1.71
C LYS A 256 13.62 8.47 -1.78
N ILE A 257 12.85 9.55 -1.77
CA ILE A 257 11.44 9.56 -2.18
C ILE A 257 11.31 10.50 -3.38
N SER A 258 10.73 10.02 -4.48
CA SER A 258 10.29 10.86 -5.60
C SER A 258 8.77 10.92 -5.64
N VAL A 259 8.23 12.11 -5.86
CA VAL A 259 6.79 12.36 -5.82
C VAL A 259 6.35 13.09 -7.08
N ASP A 260 5.37 12.53 -7.76
CA ASP A 260 4.48 13.27 -8.65
C ASP A 260 3.03 13.06 -8.20
N LEU A 261 2.38 14.13 -7.75
CA LEU A 261 1.00 14.07 -7.29
C LEU A 261 0.18 15.15 -7.99
N THR A 262 -0.76 14.69 -8.81
CA THR A 262 -1.71 15.56 -9.50
C THR A 262 -3.13 15.25 -9.06
N GLY A 263 -3.85 16.25 -8.54
CA GLY A 263 -5.20 16.01 -8.07
C GLY A 263 -5.75 17.03 -7.10
N ASP A 264 -7.03 16.93 -6.81
CA ASP A 264 -7.68 17.78 -5.81
C ASP A 264 -7.76 17.06 -4.45
N LYS A 265 -7.88 17.83 -3.36
CA LYS A 265 -8.13 17.34 -2.00
C LYS A 265 -7.19 16.20 -1.58
N ASN A 266 -5.89 16.48 -1.65
CA ASN A 266 -4.88 15.53 -1.21
C ASN A 266 -4.63 15.70 0.29
N TYR A 267 -4.55 14.60 1.01
CA TYR A 267 -4.10 14.55 2.40
C TYR A 267 -2.83 13.71 2.41
N VAL A 268 -1.68 14.39 2.41
CA VAL A 268 -0.38 13.77 2.26
C VAL A 268 0.41 13.90 3.54
N PHE A 269 0.94 12.80 3.99
CA PHE A 269 1.94 12.73 5.03
C PHE A 269 3.17 11.99 4.51
N VAL A 270 4.34 12.62 4.64
CA VAL A 270 5.66 12.02 4.36
C VAL A 270 6.54 12.13 5.60
N GLY A 271 7.05 11.00 6.06
CA GLY A 271 8.05 10.91 7.12
C GLY A 271 9.33 10.31 6.58
N GLN A 272 10.47 10.95 6.77
CA GLN A 272 11.75 10.41 6.33
C GLN A 272 12.81 10.57 7.42
N ARG A 273 13.61 9.52 7.65
CA ARG A 273 14.78 9.59 8.55
C ARG A 273 16.06 9.17 7.83
N THR A 274 17.14 9.88 8.13
CA THR A 274 18.51 9.46 7.79
C THR A 274 19.00 8.45 8.81
N GLY A 275 19.73 7.40 8.40
CA GLY A 275 20.26 6.35 9.27
C GLY A 275 21.42 6.81 10.16
N THR A 276 21.73 6.04 11.20
CA THR A 276 22.68 6.41 12.28
C THR A 276 24.16 6.26 11.95
N SER A 277 24.51 5.61 10.83
CA SER A 277 25.77 4.86 10.77
C SER A 277 26.86 5.45 9.86
N ILE A 278 26.63 6.56 9.14
CA ILE A 278 27.63 7.05 8.18
C ILE A 278 27.67 8.58 8.06
N SER A 279 28.87 9.14 8.08
CA SER A 279 29.08 10.55 7.69
C SER A 279 28.77 10.71 6.20
N GLY A 280 27.80 11.55 5.87
CA GLY A 280 27.38 11.80 4.48
C GLY A 280 26.15 11.02 4.03
N ALA A 281 25.40 10.41 4.97
CA ALA A 281 24.07 9.90 4.67
C ALA A 281 23.10 11.04 4.33
N GLU A 282 22.35 10.91 3.22
CA GLU A 282 21.34 11.86 2.78
C GLU A 282 19.96 11.18 2.70
N ALA A 283 18.93 11.89 3.21
CA ALA A 283 17.54 11.57 2.97
C ALA A 283 16.98 12.61 2.01
N ILE A 284 16.63 12.19 0.80
CA ILE A 284 16.18 13.08 -0.28
C ILE A 284 14.68 12.90 -0.48
N LEU A 285 13.97 14.01 -0.51
CA LEU A 285 12.60 14.10 -1.01
C LEU A 285 12.60 15.02 -2.23
N ASP A 286 12.32 14.47 -3.41
CA ASP A 286 12.08 15.22 -4.64
C ASP A 286 10.59 15.18 -4.94
N ALA A 287 9.92 16.34 -4.92
CA ALA A 287 8.45 16.34 -4.96
C ALA A 287 7.83 17.41 -5.84
N SER A 288 6.90 16.95 -6.69
CA SER A 288 5.97 17.73 -7.50
C SER A 288 4.55 17.53 -6.98
N PHE A 289 3.90 18.63 -6.59
CA PHE A 289 2.50 18.64 -6.17
C PHE A 289 1.72 19.62 -7.05
N VAL A 290 0.82 19.10 -7.88
CA VAL A 290 -0.12 19.88 -8.69
C VAL A 290 -1.52 19.68 -8.11
N THR A 291 -1.88 20.53 -7.14
CA THR A 291 -3.07 20.27 -6.32
C THR A 291 -3.87 21.49 -5.92
N ASP A 292 -5.19 21.31 -5.75
CA ASP A 292 -6.11 22.29 -5.15
C ASP A 292 -6.79 21.74 -3.88
N GLY A 293 -6.84 22.56 -2.81
CA GLY A 293 -7.56 22.23 -1.58
C GLY A 293 -6.93 21.09 -0.75
N SER A 294 -5.62 20.92 -0.83
CA SER A 294 -4.86 19.84 -0.17
C SER A 294 -4.24 20.24 1.18
N GLU A 295 -3.95 19.24 2.00
CA GLU A 295 -3.11 19.31 3.19
C GLU A 295 -1.89 18.40 2.98
N ILE A 296 -0.69 18.96 3.06
CA ILE A 296 0.57 18.23 2.85
C ILE A 296 1.46 18.49 4.07
N THR A 297 1.86 17.40 4.72
CA THR A 297 2.79 17.42 5.85
C THR A 297 4.01 16.59 5.51
N ILE A 298 5.19 17.19 5.64
CA ILE A 298 6.47 16.53 5.42
C ILE A 298 7.30 16.70 6.70
N ILE A 299 7.82 15.60 7.22
CA ILE A 299 8.72 15.57 8.36
C ILE A 299 9.98 14.82 7.94
N GLN A 300 11.11 15.52 7.94
CA GLN A 300 12.43 14.92 7.83
C GLN A 300 13.17 15.09 9.15
N GLN A 301 13.81 14.03 9.64
CA GLN A 301 14.60 14.07 10.86
C GLN A 301 15.88 13.26 10.72
N ASP A 302 16.96 13.77 11.28
CA ASP A 302 18.19 13.00 11.40
C ASP A 302 18.07 11.96 12.50
N THR A 303 18.72 10.79 12.37
CA THR A 303 18.67 9.85 13.50
C THR A 303 19.50 10.39 14.67
N GLY A 304 18.83 10.52 15.82
CA GLY A 304 19.43 10.96 17.08
C GLY A 304 18.93 12.34 17.56
N GLU A 305 18.11 13.02 16.76
CA GLU A 305 17.42 14.29 17.06
C GLU A 305 15.95 14.10 17.45
#